data_AF-A0A9D0W1L3-F1
#
_entry.id   AF-A0A9D0W1L3-F1
#
_cell.length_a   1.000
_cell.length_b   1.000
_cell.length_c   1.000
_cell.angle_alpha   90.00
_cell.angle_beta   90.00
_cell.angle_gamma   90.00
#
_symmetry.space_group_name_H-M   'P 1'
#
loop_
_entity.id
_entity.type
_entity.pdbx_description
1 polymer ?
#
loop_
_entity_poly.entity_id
_entity_poly.type
_entity_poly.pdbx_seq_one_letter_code
_entity_poly.pdbx_strand_id
1 'polypeptide(L)'
;THAGYANPARLPRSELQRVAYVRDEDRILRRAWRVLDRAQDSRPATQVLMEEVDDFRLRFLDTGGVWQDNWPAPGQAGDEPPGLPRAVEVSVETGAFGRLRWLFRLPATPQPEAAAPAGGQQPPPGTGGAT
;
A
#
# COMPACT_ATOMS: atom_id res chain seq x y z
N THR A 1 -2.40 2.81 2.57
CA THR A 1 -1.23 3.70 2.76
C THR A 1 -0.32 3.53 1.57
N HIS A 2 0.26 4.60 1.03
CA HIS A 2 1.23 4.51 -0.06
C HIS A 2 2.49 5.31 0.28
N ALA A 3 3.63 4.92 -0.30
CA ALA A 3 4.88 5.68 -0.27
C ALA A 3 4.89 6.78 -1.36
N GLY A 4 5.91 7.65 -1.34
CA GLY A 4 6.11 8.67 -2.38
C GLY A 4 5.53 10.04 -2.06
N TYR A 5 5.17 10.33 -0.80
CA TYR A 5 4.85 11.69 -0.41
C TYR A 5 6.15 12.47 -0.15
N ALA A 6 6.64 13.14 -1.20
CA ALA A 6 7.90 13.86 -1.18
C ALA A 6 8.00 14.80 0.05
N ASN A 7 9.08 14.64 0.82
CA ASN A 7 9.40 15.49 1.98
C ASN A 7 10.73 16.24 1.79
N PRO A 8 10.87 17.06 0.71
CA PRO A 8 12.12 17.74 0.41
C PRO A 8 12.56 18.69 1.53
N ALA A 9 11.62 19.20 2.31
CA ALA A 9 11.88 20.06 3.47
C ALA A 9 12.30 19.30 4.76
N ARG A 10 12.42 17.95 4.70
CA ARG A 10 12.80 17.09 5.84
C ARG A 10 12.05 17.37 7.14
N LEU A 11 10.76 17.69 7.04
CA LEU A 11 9.91 17.89 8.21
C LEU A 11 9.78 16.57 9.00
N PRO A 12 9.56 16.60 10.33
CA PRO A 12 9.37 15.41 11.16
C PRO A 12 7.99 14.77 10.90
N ARG A 13 7.80 14.27 9.68
CA ARG A 13 6.60 13.60 9.17
C ARG A 13 7.02 12.46 8.25
N SER A 14 6.25 11.38 8.24
CA SER A 14 6.52 10.22 7.37
C SER A 14 6.38 10.58 5.89
N GLU A 15 7.15 9.91 5.03
CA GLU A 15 6.95 9.90 3.57
C GLU A 15 5.77 8.99 3.15
N LEU A 16 5.16 8.29 4.12
CA LEU A 16 3.96 7.49 3.96
C LEU A 16 2.72 8.37 4.13
N GLN A 17 1.80 8.28 3.16
CA GLN A 17 0.50 8.91 3.26
C GLN A 17 -0.61 7.85 3.33
N ARG A 18 -1.52 8.00 4.28
CA ARG A 18 -2.78 7.26 4.28
C ARG A 18 -3.76 7.99 3.38
N VAL A 19 -4.32 7.25 2.42
CA VAL A 19 -5.32 7.73 1.46
C VAL A 19 -6.45 6.74 1.41
N ALA A 20 -7.67 7.23 1.25
CA ALA A 20 -8.86 6.46 0.94
C ALA A 20 -9.59 7.09 -0.24
N TYR A 21 -10.11 6.25 -1.13
CA TYR A 21 -11.02 6.64 -2.21
C TYR A 21 -12.41 6.17 -1.83
N VAL A 22 -13.37 7.08 -1.82
CA VAL A 22 -14.73 6.81 -1.32
C VAL A 22 -15.71 7.30 -2.36
N ARG A 23 -16.67 6.46 -2.74
CA ARG A 23 -17.84 6.91 -3.48
C ARG A 23 -18.80 7.61 -2.51
N ASP A 24 -19.18 8.83 -2.84
CA ASP A 24 -20.18 9.63 -2.14
C ASP A 24 -21.22 10.05 -3.17
N GLU A 25 -22.35 9.36 -3.17
CA GLU A 25 -23.41 9.51 -4.18
C GLU A 25 -22.87 9.34 -5.61
N ASP A 26 -22.85 10.42 -6.39
CA ASP A 26 -22.39 10.52 -7.77
C ASP A 26 -20.93 11.01 -7.86
N ARG A 27 -20.17 11.02 -6.77
CA ARG A 27 -18.80 11.52 -6.72
C ARG A 27 -17.81 10.50 -6.22
N ILE A 28 -16.57 10.61 -6.69
CA ILE A 28 -15.41 9.95 -6.10
C ILE A 28 -14.61 10.96 -5.31
N LEU A 29 -14.46 10.71 -4.01
CA LEU A 29 -13.70 11.52 -3.07
C LEU A 29 -12.36 10.88 -2.75
N ARG A 30 -11.30 11.67 -2.71
CA ARG A 30 -10.01 11.31 -2.12
C ARG A 30 -9.89 11.93 -0.74
N ARG A 31 -9.74 11.08 0.27
CA ARG A 31 -9.46 11.48 1.66
C ARG A 31 -8.00 11.19 1.97
N ALA A 32 -7.26 12.18 2.46
CA ALA A 32 -5.85 12.05 2.79
C ALA A 32 -5.56 12.55 4.21
N TRP A 33 -4.79 11.76 4.97
CA TRP A 33 -4.37 12.12 6.33
C TRP A 33 -2.92 12.61 6.33
N ARG A 34 -2.63 13.66 7.10
CA ARG A 34 -1.30 14.27 7.20
C ARG A 34 -0.36 13.56 8.18
N VAL A 35 -0.91 12.80 9.12
CA VAL A 35 -0.15 12.03 10.12
C VAL A 35 -0.54 10.56 10.04
N LEU A 36 0.47 9.69 10.17
CA LEU A 36 0.31 8.23 10.16
C LEU A 36 -0.17 7.74 11.55
N ASP A 37 0.23 8.47 12.60
CA ASP A 37 -0.11 8.18 13.99
C ASP A 37 -1.52 8.68 14.32
N ARG A 38 -2.29 7.82 14.97
CA ARG A 38 -3.67 8.05 15.40
C ARG A 38 -3.74 9.09 16.52
N ALA A 39 -3.51 10.37 16.22
CA ALA A 39 -4.22 11.40 16.98
C ALA A 39 -5.71 11.22 16.64
N GLN A 40 -6.52 10.84 17.62
CA GLN A 40 -7.92 10.42 17.44
C GLN A 40 -8.80 11.45 16.70
N ASP A 41 -8.35 12.70 16.57
CA ASP A 41 -9.11 13.79 15.96
C ASP A 41 -8.57 14.31 14.60
N SER A 42 -7.66 13.60 13.94
CA SER A 42 -7.17 14.08 12.62
C SER A 42 -8.23 13.90 11.52
N ARG A 43 -8.88 15.02 11.17
CA ARG A 43 -9.81 15.07 10.03
C ARG A 43 -9.04 14.93 8.71
N PRO A 44 -9.45 14.05 7.78
CA PRO A 44 -8.81 13.98 6.48
C PRO A 44 -9.04 15.27 5.69
N ALA A 45 -8.06 15.64 4.88
CA ALA A 45 -8.31 16.54 3.77
C ALA A 45 -9.09 15.77 2.69
N THR A 46 -10.26 16.27 2.34
CA THR A 46 -11.14 15.69 1.32
C THR A 46 -11.02 16.48 0.02
N GLN A 47 -10.85 15.79 -1.09
CA GLN A 47 -10.82 16.33 -2.44
C GLN A 47 -11.82 15.57 -3.31
N VAL A 48 -12.64 16.27 -4.08
CA VAL A 48 -13.45 15.66 -5.14
C VAL A 48 -12.51 15.35 -6.32
N LEU A 49 -12.48 14.10 -6.77
CA LEU A 49 -11.68 13.67 -7.92
C LEU A 49 -12.49 13.61 -9.20
N MET A 50 -13.75 13.22 -9.09
CA MET A 50 -14.65 13.04 -10.21
C MET A 50 -16.09 13.22 -9.71
N GLU A 51 -16.90 13.84 -10.54
CA GLU A 51 -18.34 14.03 -10.38
C GLU A 51 -19.06 13.28 -11.51
N GLU A 52 -20.38 13.16 -11.42
CA GLU A 52 -21.21 12.46 -12.43
C GLU A 52 -20.80 10.99 -12.63
N VAL A 53 -20.52 10.30 -11.53
CA VAL A 53 -20.13 8.88 -11.49
C VAL A 53 -21.35 7.99 -11.28
N ASP A 54 -21.65 7.17 -12.29
CA ASP A 54 -22.74 6.21 -12.25
C ASP A 54 -22.38 4.96 -11.45
N ASP A 55 -21.13 4.49 -11.57
CA ASP A 55 -20.62 3.32 -10.86
C ASP A 55 -19.11 3.43 -10.57
N PHE A 56 -18.69 2.84 -9.46
CA PHE A 56 -17.29 2.77 -9.05
C PHE A 56 -16.99 1.42 -8.43
N ARG A 57 -16.07 0.67 -9.04
CA ARG A 57 -15.70 -0.68 -8.59
C ARG A 57 -14.19 -0.86 -8.52
N LEU A 58 -13.76 -1.58 -7.50
CA LEU A 58 -12.40 -2.10 -7.37
C LEU A 58 -12.43 -3.62 -7.41
N ARG A 59 -11.47 -4.21 -8.10
CA ARG A 59 -11.17 -5.64 -8.01
C ARG A 59 -9.70 -5.83 -7.69
N PHE A 60 -9.39 -6.91 -6.98
CA PHE A 60 -8.07 -7.18 -6.43
C PHE A 60 -7.59 -8.55 -6.92
N LEU A 61 -6.42 -8.60 -7.56
CA LEU A 61 -5.85 -9.84 -8.04
C LEU A 61 -5.07 -10.51 -6.90
N ASP A 62 -5.54 -11.66 -6.44
CA ASP A 62 -4.87 -12.39 -5.37
C ASP A 62 -3.57 -13.09 -5.83
N THR A 63 -2.88 -13.75 -4.90
CA THR A 63 -1.64 -14.48 -5.18
C THR A 63 -1.84 -15.68 -6.10
N GLY A 64 -3.03 -16.29 -6.07
CA GLY A 64 -3.45 -17.37 -6.97
C GLY A 64 -3.83 -16.90 -8.38
N GLY A 65 -3.91 -15.59 -8.62
CA GLY A 65 -4.32 -15.02 -9.90
C GLY A 65 -5.83 -14.95 -10.10
N VAL A 66 -6.61 -15.04 -9.02
CA VAL A 66 -8.06 -14.89 -9.04
C VAL A 66 -8.45 -13.47 -8.64
N TRP A 67 -9.43 -12.91 -9.36
CA TRP A 67 -9.98 -11.60 -9.05
C TRP A 67 -10.97 -11.68 -7.89
N GLN A 68 -10.80 -10.81 -6.90
CA GLN A 68 -11.61 -10.69 -5.71
C GLN A 68 -12.27 -9.30 -5.67
N ASP A 69 -13.52 -9.22 -5.20
CA ASP A 69 -14.23 -7.94 -5.04
C ASP A 69 -13.93 -7.23 -3.72
N ASN A 70 -13.28 -7.94 -2.78
CA ASN A 70 -12.88 -7.42 -1.48
C ASN A 70 -11.42 -7.75 -1.22
N TRP A 71 -10.73 -6.86 -0.50
CA TRP A 71 -9.37 -7.13 -0.04
C TRP A 71 -9.20 -6.75 1.44
N PRO A 72 -8.63 -7.65 2.27
CA PRO A 72 -8.37 -9.06 1.95
C PRO A 72 -9.66 -9.81 1.60
N ALA A 73 -9.54 -10.92 0.87
CA ALA A 73 -10.70 -11.77 0.58
C ALA A 73 -11.32 -12.28 1.90
N PRO A 74 -12.65 -12.47 1.97
CA PRO A 74 -13.31 -13.01 3.16
C PRO A 74 -12.66 -14.33 3.59
N GLY A 75 -12.33 -14.45 4.88
CA GLY A 75 -11.64 -15.63 5.43
C GLY A 75 -10.10 -15.59 5.33
N GLN A 76 -9.50 -14.58 4.67
CA GLN A 76 -8.05 -14.33 4.69
C GLN A 76 -7.62 -13.26 5.69
N ALA A 77 -8.57 -12.62 6.39
CA ALA A 77 -8.28 -11.73 7.50
C ALA A 77 -7.99 -12.57 8.76
N GLY A 78 -6.75 -13.03 8.92
CA GLY A 78 -6.25 -13.63 10.16
C GLY A 78 -5.64 -12.60 11.12
N ASP A 79 -4.88 -13.05 12.11
CA ASP A 79 -4.14 -12.19 13.04
C ASP A 79 -2.98 -11.42 12.38
N GLU A 80 -2.49 -11.91 11.24
CA GLU A 80 -1.42 -11.26 10.49
C GLU A 80 -2.00 -10.21 9.50
N PRO A 81 -1.37 -9.03 9.33
CA PRO A 81 -1.79 -8.08 8.33
C PRO A 81 -1.80 -8.73 6.95
N PRO A 82 -2.91 -8.65 6.19
CA PRO A 82 -2.95 -9.25 4.88
C PRO A 82 -1.90 -8.60 3.97
N GLY A 83 -1.22 -9.42 3.17
CA GLY A 83 -0.33 -8.93 2.12
C GLY A 83 -1.06 -8.03 1.11
N LEU A 84 -0.31 -7.36 0.25
CA LEU A 84 -0.91 -6.60 -0.84
C LEU A 84 -1.41 -7.54 -1.94
N PRO A 85 -2.49 -7.20 -2.66
CA PRO A 85 -2.85 -7.91 -3.87
C PRO A 85 -1.77 -7.72 -4.93
N ARG A 86 -1.69 -8.61 -5.92
CA ARG A 86 -0.74 -8.49 -7.04
C ARG A 86 -1.06 -7.29 -7.92
N ALA A 87 -2.35 -7.01 -8.10
CA ALA A 87 -2.84 -5.89 -8.88
C ALA A 87 -4.19 -5.39 -8.37
N VAL A 88 -4.52 -4.15 -8.70
CA VAL A 88 -5.85 -3.56 -8.49
C VAL A 88 -6.38 -3.10 -9.83
N GLU A 89 -7.59 -3.51 -10.16
CA GLU A 89 -8.37 -2.95 -11.24
C GLU A 89 -9.33 -1.91 -10.66
N VAL A 90 -9.34 -0.72 -11.26
CA VAL A 90 -10.28 0.35 -10.95
C VAL A 90 -11.18 0.56 -12.16
N SER A 91 -12.48 0.44 -11.96
CA SER A 91 -13.50 0.69 -12.99
C SER A 91 -14.43 1.82 -12.56
N VAL A 92 -14.64 2.78 -13.45
CA VAL A 92 -15.57 3.90 -13.26
C VAL A 92 -16.51 3.96 -14.45
N GLU A 93 -17.82 4.02 -14.20
CA GLU A 93 -18.82 4.30 -15.23
C GLU A 93 -19.25 5.76 -15.14
N THR A 94 -19.34 6.42 -16.29
CA THR A 94 -19.81 7.80 -16.41
C THR A 94 -20.71 7.93 -17.63
N GLY A 95 -21.70 8.83 -17.58
CA GLY A 95 -22.53 9.13 -18.74
C GLY A 95 -21.73 9.71 -19.92
N ALA A 96 -20.68 10.48 -19.63
CA ALA A 96 -19.90 11.17 -20.66
C ALA A 96 -18.90 10.26 -21.40
N PHE A 97 -18.27 9.31 -20.71
CA PHE A 97 -17.19 8.49 -21.27
C PHE A 97 -17.48 6.98 -21.29
N GLY A 98 -18.60 6.55 -20.72
CA GLY A 98 -18.87 5.13 -20.46
C GLY A 98 -17.87 4.55 -19.45
N ARG A 99 -17.48 3.29 -19.67
CA ARG A 99 -16.60 2.54 -18.75
C ARG A 99 -15.14 2.91 -18.95
N LEU A 100 -14.57 3.58 -17.95
CA LEU A 100 -13.13 3.77 -17.80
C LEU A 100 -12.54 2.66 -16.93
N ARG A 101 -11.38 2.13 -17.32
CA ARG A 101 -10.70 1.04 -16.59
C ARG A 101 -9.20 1.26 -16.51
N TRP A 102 -8.67 1.22 -15.29
CA TRP A 102 -7.23 1.26 -15.01
C TRP A 102 -6.79 -0.01 -14.29
N LEU A 103 -5.62 -0.52 -14.65
CA LEU A 103 -5.00 -1.69 -14.02
C LEU A 103 -3.64 -1.29 -13.44
N PHE A 104 -3.50 -1.42 -12.13
CA PHE A 104 -2.27 -1.08 -11.41
C PHE A 104 -1.64 -2.33 -10.83
N ARG A 105 -0.39 -2.62 -11.20
CA ARG A 105 0.42 -3.63 -10.51
C ARG A 105 0.93 -3.04 -9.20
N LEU A 106 0.83 -3.81 -8.12
CA LEU A 106 1.37 -3.41 -6.82
C LEU A 106 2.78 -3.98 -6.61
N PRO A 107 3.63 -3.29 -5.82
CA PRO A 107 4.92 -3.83 -5.43
C PRO A 107 4.71 -5.08 -4.59
N ALA A 108 5.55 -6.09 -4.79
CA ALA A 108 5.63 -7.19 -3.85
C ALA A 108 6.09 -6.61 -2.50
N THR A 109 5.49 -7.07 -1.40
CA THR A 109 6.03 -6.79 -0.07
C THR A 109 7.48 -7.26 -0.06
N PRO A 110 8.48 -6.42 0.24
CA PRO A 110 9.85 -6.88 0.34
C PRO A 110 9.89 -7.95 1.43
N GLN A 111 10.26 -9.16 1.02
CA GLN A 111 10.57 -10.23 1.96
C GLN A 111 11.74 -9.71 2.80
N PRO A 112 11.69 -9.73 4.15
CA PRO A 112 12.85 -9.37 4.94
C PRO A 112 14.01 -10.21 4.42
N GLU A 113 15.06 -9.52 3.97
CA GLU A 113 16.27 -10.15 3.46
C GLU A 113 16.68 -11.20 4.47
N ALA A 114 16.66 -12.47 4.05
CA ALA A 114 17.09 -13.57 4.89
C ALA A 114 18.44 -13.16 5.45
N ALA A 115 18.51 -12.98 6.77
CA ALA A 115 19.73 -12.56 7.44
C ALA A 115 20.86 -13.39 6.87
N ALA A 116 21.76 -12.73 6.14
CA ALA A 116 22.99 -13.37 5.68
C ALA A 116 23.59 -14.06 6.91
N PRO A 117 23.97 -15.35 6.83
CA PRO A 117 24.55 -16.01 7.99
C PRO A 117 25.73 -15.15 8.44
N ALA A 118 25.66 -14.70 9.70
CA ALA A 118 26.72 -13.92 10.32
C ALA A 118 28.03 -14.66 10.05
N GLY A 119 28.91 -13.99 9.31
CA GLY A 119 30.22 -14.53 8.94
C GLY A 119 30.88 -15.09 10.18
N GLY A 120 31.22 -16.38 10.14
CA GLY A 120 31.92 -17.06 11.21
C GLY A 120 33.16 -16.27 11.58
N GLN A 121 33.23 -15.85 12.84
CA GLN A 121 34.39 -15.24 13.45
C GLN A 121 35.62 -16.12 13.19
N GLN A 122 36.54 -15.64 12.37
CA GLN A 122 37.84 -16.25 12.19
C GLN A 122 38.65 -15.95 13.47
N PRO A 123 39.16 -16.95 14.21
CA PRO A 123 39.95 -16.70 15.42
C PRO A 123 41.28 -16.03 15.05
N PRO A 124 41.88 -15.24 15.96
CA PRO A 124 43.10 -14.48 15.67
C PRO A 124 44.29 -15.43 15.41
N PRO A 125 45.28 -15.01 14.59
CA PRO A 125 46.49 -15.79 14.39
C PRO A 125 47.31 -15.83 15.70
N GLY A 126 47.47 -17.03 16.26
CA GLY A 126 48.43 -17.29 17.32
C GLY A 126 49.85 -17.01 16.81
N THR A 127 50.50 -16.04 17.43
CA THR A 127 51.93 -15.73 17.23
C THR A 127 52.76 -16.92 17.72
N GLY A 128 53.72 -17.36 16.90
CA GLY A 128 54.48 -18.59 17.12
C GLY A 128 55.57 -18.53 18.20
N GLY A 129 56.36 -19.59 18.26
CA GLY A 129 57.59 -19.62 19.05
C GLY A 129 57.98 -21.02 19.49
N ALA A 130 59.04 -21.53 18.87
CA ALA A 130 59.76 -22.75 19.24
C ALA A 130 60.18 -22.77 20.72
N THR A 131 60.20 -23.96 21.31
CA THR A 131 61.42 -24.70 21.73
C THR A 131 61.05 -26.14 22.08
#